data_AF-D0KS26-F1
#
_entry.id   AF-D0KS26-F1
#
_cell.length_a   1.000
_cell.length_b   1.000
_cell.length_c   1.000
_cell.angle_alpha   90.00
_cell.angle_beta   90.00
_cell.angle_gamma   90.00
#
_symmetry.space_group_name_H-M   'P 1'
#
loop_
_entity.id
_entity.type
_entity.pdbx_description
1 polymer ?
#
loop_
_entity_poly.entity_id
_entity_poly.type
_entity_poly.pdbx_seq_one_letter_code
_entity_poly.pdbx_strand_id
1 'polypeptide(L)' 'MIIITSINNNLIEGFVGARCVAGYYKVRIKIDGFKIIYSECECGQKFCRHAIQLFMHYMRVRDHVSNYKTIR' A
#
# COMPACT_ATOMS: atom_id res chain seq x y z
N MET A 1 2.83 11.31 -4.50
CA MET A 1 1.56 11.20 -3.76
C MET A 1 1.23 9.72 -3.59
N ILE A 2 0.77 9.30 -2.41
CA ILE A 2 0.41 7.91 -2.09
C ILE A 2 -1.02 7.95 -1.55
N ILE A 3 -1.89 7.09 -2.07
CA ILE A 3 -3.28 7.00 -1.65
C ILE A 3 -3.58 5.54 -1.36
N ILE A 4 -4.03 5.24 -0.15
CA ILE A 4 -4.54 3.91 0.19
C ILE A 4 -6.02 3.87 -0.21
N THR A 5 -6.42 2.89 -1.01
CA THR A 5 -7.79 2.77 -1.51
C THR A 5 -8.58 1.70 -0.76
N SER A 6 -7.92 0.65 -0.27
CA SER A 6 -8.58 -0.43 0.46
C SER A 6 -7.61 -1.12 1.43
N ILE A 7 -8.14 -1.55 2.56
CA ILE A 7 -7.45 -2.38 3.55
C ILE A 7 -8.40 -3.52 3.95
N ASN A 8 -8.10 -4.75 3.55
CA ASN A 8 -8.92 -5.92 3.85
C ASN A 8 -8.04 -7.10 4.28
N ASN A 9 -8.22 -7.57 5.52
CA ASN A 9 -7.54 -8.76 6.05
C ASN A 9 -6.01 -8.78 5.76
N ASN A 10 -5.35 -7.68 6.09
CA ASN A 10 -3.93 -7.41 5.85
C ASN A 10 -3.51 -7.30 4.37
N LEU A 11 -4.45 -7.21 3.44
CA LEU A 11 -4.23 -6.81 2.06
C LEU A 11 -4.48 -5.31 1.93
N ILE A 12 -3.48 -4.58 1.49
CA ILE A 12 -3.51 -3.13 1.32
C ILE A 12 -3.39 -2.86 -0.17
N GLU A 13 -4.34 -2.11 -0.69
CA GLU A 13 -4.34 -1.63 -2.06
C GLU A 13 -4.21 -0.11 -2.05
N GLY A 14 -3.44 0.40 -3.00
CA GLY A 14 -3.26 1.83 -3.12
C GLY A 14 -2.61 2.24 -4.43
N PHE A 15 -2.61 3.54 -4.64
CA PHE A 15 -1.98 4.20 -5.76
C PHE A 15 -0.69 4.88 -5.30
N VAL A 16 0.40 4.60 -5.99
CA VAL A 16 1.69 5.22 -5.74
C VAL A 16 2.09 6.00 -6.98
N GLY A 17 2.19 7.32 -6.81
CA GLY A 17 2.65 8.20 -7.88
C GLY A 17 4.09 7.88 -8.24
N ALA A 18 4.35 7.68 -9.53
CA ALA A 18 5.70 7.50 -10.04
C ALA A 18 6.22 8.80 -10.66
N ARG A 19 7.53 9.02 -10.53
CA ARG A 19 8.20 10.10 -11.27
C ARG A 19 8.42 9.76 -12.74
N CYS A 20 8.35 8.47 -13.09
CA CYS A 20 8.71 7.96 -14.40
C CYS A 20 7.58 8.03 -15.43
N VAL A 21 6.32 8.13 -14.98
CA VAL A 21 5.13 8.24 -15.84
C VAL A 21 4.21 9.30 -15.26
N ALA A 22 3.54 10.08 -16.11
CA ALA A 22 2.50 11.00 -15.66
C ALA A 22 1.29 10.18 -15.19
N GLY A 23 1.33 9.68 -13.94
CA GLY A 23 0.28 8.82 -13.40
C GLY A 23 0.63 8.15 -12.08
N TYR A 24 -0.19 7.15 -11.74
CA TYR A 24 -0.07 6.35 -10.54
C TYR A 24 0.04 4.88 -10.92
N TYR A 25 0.89 4.13 -10.23
CA TYR A 25 0.83 2.67 -10.26
C TYR A 25 -0.14 2.19 -9.21
N LYS A 26 -1.04 1.29 -9.60
CA LYS A 26 -1.80 0.47 -8.66
C LYS A 26 -0.86 -0.56 -8.06
N VAL A 27 -0.89 -0.62 -6.74
CA VAL A 27 -0.03 -1.46 -5.93
C VAL A 27 -0.91 -2.19 -4.92
N ARG A 28 -0.68 -3.49 -4.81
CA ARG A 28 -1.32 -4.35 -3.82
C ARG A 28 -0.24 -5.03 -3.01
N ILE A 29 -0.28 -4.89 -1.69
CA ILE A 29 0.63 -5.57 -0.77
C ILE A 29 -0.16 -6.36 0.24
N LYS A 30 0.29 -7.56 0.59
CA LYS A 30 -0.19 -8.30 1.74
C LYS A 30 0.88 -8.27 2.81
N ILE A 31 0.49 -7.92 4.02
CA ILE A 31 1.39 -7.82 5.16
C ILE A 31 1.07 -8.88 6.20
N ASP A 32 2.08 -9.27 6.94
CA ASP A 32 1.95 -10.08 8.15
C ASP A 32 2.81 -9.40 9.24
N GLY A 33 2.13 -8.77 10.20
CA GLY A 33 2.75 -7.92 11.21
C GLY A 33 3.54 -6.74 10.63
N PHE A 34 4.87 -6.93 10.50
CA PHE A 34 5.85 -5.94 10.04
C PHE A 34 6.56 -6.35 8.75
N LYS A 35 6.09 -7.40 8.08
CA LYS A 35 6.69 -7.91 6.84
C LYS A 35 5.68 -7.93 5.71
N ILE A 36 6.17 -7.68 4.49
CA ILE A 36 5.41 -7.87 3.26
C ILE A 36 5.54 -9.35 2.88
N ILE A 37 4.44 -10.09 2.85
CA ILE A 37 4.42 -11.50 2.47
C ILE A 37 4.04 -11.70 0.99
N TYR A 38 3.42 -10.70 0.38
CA TYR A 38 3.11 -10.67 -1.04
C TYR A 38 3.02 -9.23 -1.53
N SER A 39 3.44 -9.00 -2.77
CA SER A 39 3.29 -7.70 -3.41
C SER A 39 3.14 -7.84 -4.92
N GLU A 40 2.27 -7.01 -5.46
CA GLU A 40 1.97 -6.89 -6.87
C GLU A 40 1.88 -5.41 -7.24
N CYS A 41 2.49 -5.04 -8.35
CA CYS A 41 2.54 -3.67 -8.83
C CYS A 41 2.40 -3.67 -10.34
N GLU A 42 1.63 -2.73 -10.88
CA GLU A 42 1.44 -2.54 -12.32
C GLU A 42 2.74 -2.24 -13.08
N CYS A 43 3.83 -1.90 -12.38
CA CYS A 43 5.16 -1.77 -12.98
C CYS A 43 5.79 -3.12 -13.39
N GLY A 44 5.12 -4.25 -13.16
CA GLY A 44 5.54 -5.59 -13.57
C GLY A 44 6.54 -6.28 -12.63
N GLN A 45 7.02 -5.59 -11.60
CA GLN A 45 7.93 -6.17 -10.60
C GLN A 45 7.18 -6.54 -9.33
N LYS A 46 7.41 -7.75 -8.81
CA LYS A 46 6.80 -8.22 -7.55
C LYS A 46 7.23 -7.35 -6.37
N PHE A 47 8.52 -7.08 -6.22
CA PHE A 47 9.03 -6.24 -5.15
C PHE A 47 9.72 -5.01 -5.74
N CYS A 48 9.06 -3.87 -5.66
CA CYS A 48 9.52 -2.63 -6.27
C CYS A 48 9.44 -1.47 -5.27
N ARG A 49 10.02 -0.33 -5.66
CA ARG A 49 9.97 0.90 -4.85
C ARG A 49 8.53 1.32 -4.52
N HIS A 50 7.58 1.10 -5.43
CA HIS A 50 6.18 1.45 -5.20
C HIS A 50 5.56 0.61 -4.07
N ALA A 51 5.81 -0.71 -4.05
CA ALA A 51 5.37 -1.60 -2.97
C ALA A 51 5.94 -1.17 -1.61
N ILE A 52 7.23 -0.84 -1.56
CA ILE A 52 7.90 -0.38 -0.33
C ILE A 52 7.31 0.96 0.12
N GLN A 53 7.08 1.90 -0.80
CA GLN A 53 6.48 3.19 -0.48
C GLN A 53 5.07 3.05 0.09
N LEU A 54 4.23 2.20 -0.52
CA LEU A 54 2.89 1.91 -0.01
C LEU A 54 2.96 1.31 1.40
N PHE A 55 3.86 0.34 1.62
CA PHE A 55 4.06 -0.30 2.91
C PHE A 55 4.50 0.70 3.99
N MET A 56 5.52 1.51 3.71
CA MET A 56 6.04 2.52 4.64
C MET A 56 5.02 3.62 4.92
N HIS A 57 4.16 3.94 3.95
CA HIS A 57 3.06 4.87 4.16
C HIS A 57 2.00 4.25 5.06
N TYR A 58 1.54 3.03 4.75
CA TYR A 58 0.62 2.26 5.59
C TYR A 58 1.14 2.12 7.02
N MET A 59 2.41 1.76 7.22
CA MET A 59 3.00 1.63 8.56
C MET A 59 2.98 2.93 9.38
N ARG A 60 3.09 4.09 8.72
CA ARG A 60 3.00 5.40 9.37
C ARG A 60 1.56 5.77 9.73
N VAL A 61 0.60 5.44 8.86
CA VAL A 61 -0.79 5.84 9.06
C VAL A 61 -1.64 4.76 9.76
N ARG A 62 -1.17 3.51 9.87
CA ARG A 62 -1.94 2.38 10.45
C ARG A 62 -2.44 2.64 11.88
N ASP A 63 -1.74 3.48 12.63
CA ASP A 63 -2.14 3.89 13.98
C ASP A 63 -3.40 4.78 13.94
N HIS A 64 -3.41 5.79 13.05
CA HIS A 64 -4.58 6.62 12.75
C HIS A 64 -5.71 5.87 12.04
N VAL A 65 -5.34 4.87 11.25
CA VAL A 65 -6.21 3.99 10.48
C VAL A 65 -6.81 2.90 11.37
N SER A 66 -6.32 2.66 12.59
CA SER A 66 -7.07 1.82 13.56
C SER A 66 -8.38 2.48 14.00
N ASN A 67 -8.50 3.82 13.88
CA ASN A 67 -9.69 4.58 14.28
C ASN A 67 -10.84 4.56 13.26
N TYR A 68 -10.62 4.32 11.96
CA TYR A 68 -11.74 4.24 10.98
C TYR A 68 -12.49 2.90 11.04
N LYS A 69 -11.95 1.90 11.73
CA LYS A 69 -12.60 0.60 11.94
C LYS A 69 -13.59 0.59 13.11
N THR A 70 -13.70 1.72 13.83
CA THR A 70 -14.59 1.91 14.98
C THR A 70 -15.69 2.93 14.70
N ILE A 71 -16.22 2.96 13.47
CA ILE A 71 -17.53 3.56 13.22
C ILE A 71 -18.39 2.42 12.71
N ARG A 72 -19.03 1.76 13.68
CA ARG A 72 -19.99 0.68 13.50
C ARG A 72 -21.39 1.26 13.59
#